data_AF-A0A0F5VIJ7-F1
#
_entry.id   AF-A0A0F5VIJ7-F1
#
_cell.length_a   1.000
_cell.length_b   1.000
_cell.length_c   1.000
_cell.angle_alpha   90.00
_cell.angle_beta   90.00
_cell.angle_gamma   90.00
#
_symmetry.space_group_name_H-M   'P 1'
#
loop_
_entity.id
_entity.type
_entity.pdbx_description
1 polymer ?
#
loop_
_entity_poly.entity_id
_entity_poly.type
_entity_poly.pdbx_seq_one_letter_code
_entity_poly.pdbx_strand_id
1 'polypeptide(L)'
;MLTLGAAPAAYADEPAPELVVGGVEAIDGVKPGSSFDLPVTVANKGTATAEKVWVSYSVTRGLDFAEVPSNCLVQHVRPYDEMPERWTAACAFDQAGEPGVLYTPEKLLG
;
A
#
# COMPACT_ATOMS: atom_id res chain seq x y z
N MET A 1 -32.69 48.57 -4.95
CA MET A 1 -32.59 47.22 -4.33
C MET A 1 -31.43 46.51 -4.97
N LEU A 2 -30.42 46.10 -4.21
CA LEU A 2 -29.31 45.27 -4.68
C LEU A 2 -29.65 43.80 -4.35
N THR A 3 -29.75 42.96 -5.36
CA THR A 3 -29.96 41.52 -5.20
C THR A 3 -28.60 40.83 -5.12
N LEU A 4 -28.26 40.24 -3.97
CA LEU A 4 -27.16 39.29 -3.87
C LEU A 4 -27.59 37.97 -4.52
N GLY A 5 -26.96 37.59 -5.63
CA GLY A 5 -27.00 36.23 -6.14
C GLY A 5 -25.97 35.39 -5.39
N ALA A 6 -26.42 34.42 -4.60
CA ALA A 6 -25.52 33.38 -4.08
C ALA A 6 -25.10 32.49 -5.25
N ALA A 7 -23.83 32.54 -5.63
CA ALA A 7 -23.26 31.55 -6.54
C ALA A 7 -23.32 30.17 -5.86
N PRO A 8 -23.68 29.09 -6.57
CA PRO A 8 -23.55 27.76 -6.02
C PRO A 8 -22.06 27.52 -5.73
N ALA A 9 -21.75 27.12 -4.50
CA ALA A 9 -20.45 26.54 -4.21
C ALA A 9 -20.38 25.20 -4.95
N ALA A 10 -19.85 25.22 -6.18
CA ALA A 10 -19.37 24.00 -6.79
C ALA A 10 -18.20 23.53 -5.92
N TYR A 11 -18.42 22.46 -5.16
CA TYR A 11 -17.32 21.68 -4.60
C TYR A 11 -16.58 21.13 -5.82
N ALA A 12 -15.55 21.84 -6.28
CA ALA A 12 -14.56 21.22 -7.13
C ALA A 12 -13.97 20.08 -6.30
N ASP A 13 -13.88 18.89 -6.87
CA ASP A 13 -13.12 17.81 -6.27
C ASP A 13 -11.68 18.33 -6.15
N GLU A 14 -11.24 18.61 -4.92
CA GLU A 14 -9.90 19.13 -4.70
C GLU A 14 -8.90 18.07 -5.15
N PRO A 15 -7.83 18.44 -5.89
CA PRO A 15 -6.85 17.47 -6.33
C PRO A 15 -6.31 16.68 -5.13
N ALA A 16 -6.55 15.38 -5.14
CA ALA A 16 -6.17 14.48 -4.05
C ALA A 16 -5.56 13.19 -4.61
N PRO A 17 -4.56 12.60 -3.93
CA PRO A 17 -4.09 11.26 -4.26
C PRO A 17 -5.13 10.21 -3.90
N GLU A 18 -5.22 9.16 -4.72
CA GLU A 18 -6.06 7.98 -4.47
C GLU A 18 -5.22 6.72 -4.71
N LEU A 19 -4.65 6.18 -3.64
CA LEU A 19 -3.79 5.00 -3.73
C LEU A 19 -4.63 3.72 -3.71
N VAL A 20 -4.41 2.86 -4.69
CA VAL A 20 -5.11 1.58 -4.85
C VAL A 20 -4.09 0.45 -4.90
N VAL A 21 -4.37 -0.63 -4.17
CA VAL A 21 -3.59 -1.88 -4.21
C VAL A 21 -4.30 -2.89 -5.10
N GLY A 22 -3.54 -3.56 -5.97
CA GLY A 22 -4.04 -4.55 -6.92
C GLY A 22 -3.14 -5.79 -7.00
N GLY A 23 -3.52 -6.76 -7.84
CA GLY A 23 -2.75 -7.99 -8.07
C GLY A 23 -2.70 -8.94 -6.87
N VAL A 24 -3.54 -8.73 -5.85
CA VAL A 24 -3.63 -9.64 -4.70
C VAL A 24 -4.53 -10.82 -5.08
N GLU A 25 -3.89 -11.93 -5.46
CA GLU A 25 -4.58 -13.18 -5.78
C GLU A 25 -4.26 -14.27 -4.75
N ALA A 26 -5.14 -15.27 -4.66
CA ALA A 26 -4.89 -16.44 -3.81
C ALA A 26 -3.71 -17.24 -4.36
N ILE A 27 -2.82 -17.70 -3.47
CA ILE A 27 -1.67 -18.51 -3.83
C ILE A 27 -1.88 -19.91 -3.26
N ASP A 28 -1.95 -20.90 -4.16
CA ASP A 28 -2.17 -22.29 -3.85
C ASP A 28 -0.90 -23.14 -4.03
N GLY A 29 -0.89 -24.34 -3.44
CA GLY A 29 0.17 -25.33 -3.67
C GLY A 29 1.53 -25.01 -3.03
N VAL A 30 1.58 -24.01 -2.14
CA VAL A 30 2.78 -23.67 -1.35
C VAL A 30 3.19 -24.83 -0.46
N LYS A 31 4.50 -25.05 -0.33
CA LYS A 31 5.07 -26.13 0.49
C LYS A 31 5.75 -25.55 1.72
N PRO A 32 5.76 -26.26 2.86
CA PRO A 32 6.55 -25.83 4.01
C PRO A 32 8.02 -25.60 3.62
N GLY A 33 8.56 -24.44 3.98
CA GLY A 33 9.94 -24.04 3.68
C GLY A 33 10.17 -23.50 2.27
N SER A 34 9.16 -23.39 1.41
CA SER A 34 9.28 -22.66 0.13
C SER A 34 9.00 -21.17 0.31
N SER A 35 9.59 -20.34 -0.56
CA SER A 35 9.20 -18.95 -0.77
C SER A 35 8.31 -18.80 -2.02
N PHE A 36 7.59 -17.69 -2.08
CA PHE A 36 6.81 -17.28 -3.24
C PHE A 36 6.79 -15.76 -3.32
N ASP A 37 6.61 -15.23 -4.53
CA ASP A 37 6.46 -13.79 -4.75
C ASP A 37 4.99 -13.39 -4.65
N LEU A 38 4.75 -12.20 -4.11
CA LEU A 38 3.42 -11.59 -4.08
C LEU A 38 3.30 -10.58 -5.23
N PRO A 39 2.39 -10.78 -6.20
CA PRO A 39 2.26 -9.89 -7.37
C PRO A 39 1.49 -8.59 -7.05
N VAL A 40 1.84 -7.93 -5.94
CA VAL A 40 1.17 -6.70 -5.50
C VAL A 40 1.52 -5.54 -6.40
N THR A 41 0.50 -4.84 -6.87
CA THR A 41 0.68 -3.55 -7.55
C THR A 41 0.09 -2.43 -6.74
N VAL A 42 0.65 -1.23 -6.88
CA VAL A 42 0.11 0.00 -6.30
C VAL A 42 -0.08 1.01 -7.41
N ALA A 43 -1.19 1.74 -7.42
CA ALA A 43 -1.46 2.81 -8.37
C ALA A 43 -2.03 4.04 -7.66
N ASN A 44 -1.64 5.23 -8.10
CA ASN A 44 -2.36 6.45 -7.72
C ASN A 44 -3.38 6.77 -8.82
N LYS A 45 -4.66 6.52 -8.56
CA LYS A 45 -5.78 6.85 -9.47
C LYS A 45 -6.35 8.26 -9.27
N GLY A 46 -5.82 8.98 -8.28
CA GLY A 46 -6.24 10.33 -7.96
C GLY A 46 -5.68 11.34 -8.95
N THR A 47 -5.91 12.61 -8.64
CA THR A 47 -5.53 13.74 -9.50
C THR A 47 -4.35 14.55 -8.93
N ALA A 48 -3.88 14.22 -7.73
CA ALA A 48 -2.68 14.80 -7.11
C ALA A 48 -1.64 13.75 -6.74
N THR A 49 -0.37 14.18 -6.69
CA THR A 49 0.77 13.34 -6.29
C THR A 49 0.72 12.98 -4.81
N ALA A 50 1.01 11.72 -4.50
CA ALA A 50 1.26 11.26 -3.13
C ALA A 50 2.75 11.43 -2.81
N GLU A 51 3.09 12.48 -2.04
CA GLU A 51 4.49 12.84 -1.74
C GLU A 51 5.27 11.72 -1.04
N LYS A 52 4.61 10.93 -0.18
CA LYS A 52 5.21 9.78 0.48
C LYS A 52 4.23 8.63 0.51
N VAL A 53 4.71 7.47 0.05
CA VAL A 53 3.91 6.25 -0.06
C VAL A 53 4.60 5.14 0.73
N TRP A 54 3.80 4.37 1.46
CA TRP A 54 4.25 3.14 2.11
C TRP A 54 3.28 2.02 1.74
N VAL A 55 3.83 0.84 1.50
CA VAL A 55 3.06 -0.41 1.44
C VAL A 55 3.27 -1.17 2.74
N SER A 56 2.19 -1.68 3.32
CA SER A 56 2.23 -2.48 4.54
C SER A 56 1.79 -3.91 4.23
N TYR A 57 2.68 -4.86 4.49
CA TYR A 57 2.41 -6.29 4.44
C TYR A 57 2.18 -6.83 5.85
N SER A 58 1.23 -7.73 5.99
CA SER A 58 0.93 -8.42 7.25
C SER A 58 0.75 -9.90 6.95
N VAL A 59 1.62 -10.74 7.50
CA VAL A 59 1.53 -12.20 7.36
C VAL A 59 1.33 -12.85 8.73
N THR A 60 0.57 -13.93 8.75
CA THR A 60 0.24 -14.65 10.00
C THR A 60 0.83 -16.05 9.97
N ARG A 61 0.85 -16.72 11.14
CA ARG A 61 1.21 -18.13 11.38
C ARG A 61 1.73 -18.92 10.16
N GLY A 62 3.01 -19.28 10.20
CA GLY A 62 3.64 -20.12 9.18
C GLY A 62 4.20 -19.37 7.99
N LEU A 63 4.05 -18.04 7.94
CA LEU A 63 4.66 -17.15 6.96
C LEU A 63 5.55 -16.12 7.67
N ASP A 64 6.65 -15.79 7.01
CA ASP A 64 7.56 -14.70 7.31
C ASP A 64 7.94 -13.95 6.01
N PHE A 65 8.89 -13.02 6.10
CA PHE A 65 9.45 -12.34 4.93
C PHE A 65 10.79 -12.99 4.59
N ALA A 66 10.86 -13.67 3.43
CA ALA A 66 12.07 -14.32 2.97
C ALA A 66 13.22 -13.32 2.75
N GLU A 67 12.89 -12.12 2.25
CA GLU A 67 13.80 -11.01 2.06
C GLU A 67 13.17 -9.73 2.62
N VAL A 68 14.00 -8.91 3.26
CA VAL A 68 13.59 -7.61 3.81
C VAL A 68 14.48 -6.52 3.20
N PRO A 69 13.97 -5.74 2.24
CA PRO A 69 14.67 -4.60 1.68
C PRO A 69 15.04 -3.56 2.73
N SER A 70 16.08 -2.76 2.47
CA SER A 70 16.54 -1.73 3.41
C SER A 70 15.55 -0.58 3.62
N ASN A 71 14.61 -0.37 2.69
CA ASN A 71 13.55 0.63 2.81
C ASN A 71 12.33 0.10 3.61
N CYS A 72 12.41 -1.12 4.15
CA CYS A 72 11.36 -1.75 4.94
C CYS A 72 11.68 -1.78 6.44
N LEU A 73 10.67 -1.47 7.25
CA LEU A 73 10.68 -1.70 8.69
C LEU A 73 9.83 -2.93 9.00
N VAL A 74 10.46 -3.94 9.63
CA VAL A 74 9.79 -5.20 10.00
C VAL A 74 9.58 -5.28 11.50
N GLN A 75 8.40 -5.75 11.89
CA GLN A 75 8.04 -5.98 13.28
C GLN A 75 7.41 -7.36 13.46
N HIS A 76 7.87 -8.07 14.50
CA HIS A 76 7.22 -9.28 14.99
C HIS A 76 6.23 -8.93 16.09
N VAL A 77 4.94 -9.08 15.81
CA VAL A 77 3.88 -8.93 16.80
C VAL A 77 3.63 -10.30 17.42
N ARG A 78 4.12 -10.46 18.66
CA ARG A 78 3.90 -11.66 19.46
C ARG A 78 2.41 -11.81 19.79
N PRO A 79 1.92 -13.05 19.96
CA PRO A 79 0.53 -13.26 20.36
C PRO A 79 0.30 -12.66 21.75
N TYR A 80 -0.81 -11.96 21.92
CA TYR A 80 -1.24 -11.40 23.20
C TYR A 80 -2.77 -11.37 23.25
N ASP A 81 -3.33 -11.83 24.37
CA ASP A 81 -4.78 -11.98 24.55
C ASP A 81 -5.40 -12.80 23.39
N GLU A 82 -6.52 -12.35 22.82
CA GLU A 82 -7.17 -12.95 21.64
C GLU A 82 -6.47 -12.64 20.30
N MET A 83 -5.34 -11.92 20.31
CA MET A 83 -4.68 -11.44 19.09
C MET A 83 -3.59 -12.43 18.63
N PRO A 84 -3.72 -13.02 17.41
CA PRO A 84 -2.77 -14.02 16.94
C PRO A 84 -1.42 -13.39 16.57
N GLU A 85 -0.39 -14.23 16.56
CA GLU A 85 0.94 -13.87 16.06
C GLU A 85 0.90 -13.37 14.61
N ARG A 86 1.66 -12.31 14.33
CA ARG A 86 1.78 -11.70 13.01
C ARG A 86 3.15 -11.07 12.81
N TRP A 87 3.65 -11.13 11.59
CA TRP A 87 4.75 -10.30 11.11
C TRP A 87 4.20 -9.17 10.25
N THR A 88 4.71 -7.95 10.46
CA THR A 88 4.39 -6.79 9.62
C THR A 88 5.65 -6.24 8.98
N ALA A 89 5.55 -5.81 7.73
CA ALA A 89 6.58 -5.05 7.03
C ALA A 89 5.96 -3.78 6.47
N ALA A 90 6.53 -2.62 6.80
CA ALA A 90 6.16 -1.34 6.21
C ALA A 90 7.32 -0.85 5.34
N CYS A 91 7.12 -0.84 4.03
CA CYS A 91 8.14 -0.48 3.04
C CYS A 91 7.81 0.87 2.42
N ALA A 92 8.78 1.80 2.46
CA ALA A 92 8.64 3.10 1.82
C ALA A 92 8.86 2.98 0.32
N PHE A 93 8.17 3.81 -0.47
CA PHE A 93 8.51 4.00 -1.87
C PHE A 93 9.65 5.00 -1.95
N ASP A 94 10.67 4.71 -2.75
CA ASP A 94 11.77 5.65 -2.99
C ASP A 94 11.36 6.84 -3.86
N GLN A 95 10.17 6.78 -4.48
CA GLN A 95 9.59 7.83 -5.32
C GLN A 95 8.18 8.21 -4.88
N ALA A 96 7.77 9.44 -5.22
CA ALA A 96 6.40 9.90 -5.02
C ALA A 96 5.42 9.09 -5.90
N GLY A 97 4.20 8.92 -5.40
CA GLY A 97 3.10 8.27 -6.11
C GLY A 97 2.46 9.24 -7.10
N GLU A 98 2.95 9.30 -8.32
CA GLU A 98 2.42 10.16 -9.38
C GLU A 98 1.05 9.67 -9.88
N PRO A 99 0.11 10.57 -10.19
CA PRO A 99 -1.17 10.23 -10.80
C PRO A 99 -1.00 9.37 -12.06
N GLY A 100 -1.76 8.28 -12.15
CA GLY A 100 -1.81 7.38 -13.31
C GLY A 100 -0.65 6.39 -13.40
N VAL A 101 0.33 6.43 -12.50
CA VAL A 101 1.47 5.50 -12.51
C VAL A 101 1.12 4.21 -11.76
N LEU A 102 1.49 3.07 -12.37
CA LEU A 102 1.46 1.75 -11.75
C LEU A 102 2.86 1.35 -11.26
N TYR A 103 2.94 0.91 -10.02
CA TYR A 103 4.16 0.46 -9.37
C TYR A 103 4.06 -1.04 -9.09
N THR A 104 5.04 -1.80 -9.58
CA THR A 104 5.19 -3.25 -9.35
C THR A 104 6.22 -3.51 -8.26
N PRO A 105 6.22 -4.70 -7.62
CA PRO A 105 7.07 -4.99 -6.47
C PRO A 105 8.54 -4.68 -6.73
N GLU A 106 9.10 -5.12 -7.87
CA GLU A 106 10.49 -4.85 -8.26
C GLU A 106 10.87 -3.36 -8.22
N LYS A 107 9.93 -2.48 -8.55
CA LYS A 107 10.11 -1.02 -8.57
C LYS A 107 9.93 -0.39 -7.17
N LEU A 108 9.38 -1.13 -6.21
CA LEU A 108 9.21 -0.71 -4.82
C LEU A 108 10.41 -1.08 -3.93
N LEU A 109 11.29 -1.94 -4.41
CA LEU A 109 12.38 -2.52 -3.63
C LEU A 109 13.75 -1.89 -3.96
N GLY A 110 13.81 -0.88 -4.83
CA GLY A 110 15.06 -0.33 -5.39
C GLY A 110 15.13 1.18 -5.47
#